data_AF-A0A9P8Q997-F1
#
_entry.id   AF-A0A9P8Q997-F1
#
_cell.length_a   1.000
_cell.length_b   1.000
_cell.length_c   1.000
_cell.angle_alpha   90.00
_cell.angle_beta   90.00
_cell.angle_gamma   90.00
#
_symmetry.space_group_name_H-M   'P 1'
#
loop_
_entity.id
_entity.type
_entity.pdbx_description
1 polymer ?
#
loop_
_entity_poly.entity_id
_entity_poly.type
_entity_poly.pdbx_seq_one_letter_code
_entity_poly.pdbx_strand_id
1 'polypeptide(L)'
;LGKTLEDRAQVLKWVSLGSSEFMVQATTAFKPFLGKAPYNKKVVDDALGALEKIVSTLDARLEHYTFLVGERLTIADIFFAA
;
A
#
# COMPACT_ATOMS: atom_id res chain seq x y z
N LEU A 1 -18.44 -0.96 4.70
CA LEU A 1 -18.42 -0.23 3.42
C LEU A 1 -18.89 1.19 3.68
N GLY A 2 -18.15 2.21 3.21
CA GLY A 2 -18.42 3.62 3.49
C GLY A 2 -19.87 4.06 3.24
N LYS A 3 -20.29 5.12 3.95
CA LYS A 3 -21.69 5.56 4.00
C LYS A 3 -22.15 6.12 2.64
N THR A 4 -21.23 6.71 1.87
CA THR A 4 -21.50 7.24 0.53
C THR A 4 -20.90 6.35 -0.56
N LEU A 5 -21.37 6.51 -1.80
CA LEU A 5 -20.77 5.84 -2.97
C LEU A 5 -19.32 6.29 -3.17
N GLU A 6 -19.02 7.56 -2.86
CA GLU A 6 -17.67 8.13 -2.93
C GLU A 6 -16.73 7.44 -1.95
N ASP A 7 -17.13 7.24 -0.70
CA ASP A 7 -16.33 6.52 0.29
C ASP A 7 -16.05 5.09 -0.17
N ARG A 8 -17.04 4.42 -0.76
CA ARG A 8 -16.86 3.05 -1.27
C ARG A 8 -15.86 3.00 -2.42
N ALA A 9 -15.94 3.96 -3.36
CA ALA A 9 -14.98 4.08 -4.44
C ALA A 9 -13.58 4.38 -3.92
N GLN A 10 -13.44 5.24 -2.91
CA GLN A 10 -12.15 5.53 -2.28
C GLN A 10 -11.57 4.31 -1.55
N VAL A 11 -12.39 3.55 -0.81
CA VAL A 11 -11.95 2.30 -0.18
C VAL A 11 -11.45 1.32 -1.23
N LEU A 12 -12.21 1.13 -2.32
CA LEU A 12 -11.80 0.26 -3.43
C LEU A 12 -10.49 0.72 -4.08
N LYS A 13 -10.31 2.04 -4.27
CA LYS A 13 -9.06 2.62 -4.79
C LYS A 13 -7.86 2.21 -3.91
N TRP A 14 -7.97 2.40 -2.60
CA TRP A 14 -6.88 2.08 -1.66
C TRP A 14 -6.59 0.58 -1.59
N VAL A 15 -7.63 -0.25 -1.53
CA VAL A 15 -7.46 -1.71 -1.52
C VAL A 15 -6.83 -2.19 -2.83
N SER A 16 -7.24 -1.65 -3.98
CA SER A 16 -6.68 -1.99 -5.29
C SER A 16 -5.21 -1.59 -5.41
N LEU A 17 -4.84 -0.41 -4.91
CA LEU A 17 -3.45 0.06 -4.84
C LEU A 17 -2.62 -0.89 -3.95
N GLY A 18 -3.17 -1.24 -2.78
CA GLY A 18 -2.54 -2.15 -1.83
C GLY A 18 -2.30 -3.54 -2.44
N SER A 19 -3.31 -4.14 -3.07
CA SER A 19 -3.20 -5.50 -3.61
C SER A 19 -2.35 -5.59 -4.86
N SER A 20 -2.43 -4.59 -5.74
CA SER A 20 -1.85 -4.70 -7.10
C SER A 20 -0.44 -4.12 -7.17
N GLU A 21 -0.17 -3.05 -6.44
CA GLU A 21 1.12 -2.35 -6.52
C GLU A 21 1.94 -2.62 -5.25
N PHE A 22 1.39 -2.30 -4.08
CA PHE A 22 2.14 -2.42 -2.82
C PHE A 22 2.58 -3.88 -2.55
N MET A 23 1.65 -4.84 -2.58
CA MET A 23 1.98 -6.25 -2.33
C MET A 23 2.96 -6.83 -3.35
N VAL A 24 2.86 -6.45 -4.63
CA VAL A 24 3.75 -6.94 -5.68
C VAL A 24 5.17 -6.41 -5.47
N GLN A 25 5.32 -5.11 -5.20
CA GLN A 25 6.63 -4.50 -4.97
C GLN A 25 7.25 -4.98 -3.66
N ALA A 26 6.47 -5.07 -2.58
CA ALA A 26 6.92 -5.63 -1.30
C ALA A 26 7.42 -7.07 -1.48
N THR A 27 6.63 -7.90 -2.15
CA THR A 27 7.02 -9.28 -2.44
C THR A 27 8.30 -9.35 -3.26
N THR A 28 8.47 -8.47 -4.24
CA THR A 28 9.68 -8.42 -5.09
C THR A 28 10.91 -7.99 -4.31
N ALA A 29 10.79 -7.00 -3.42
CA ALA A 29 11.88 -6.53 -2.57
C ALA A 29 12.27 -7.57 -1.50
N PHE A 30 11.30 -8.26 -0.89
CA PHE A 30 11.56 -9.15 0.26
C PHE A 30 11.84 -10.61 -0.08
N LYS A 31 11.31 -11.15 -1.19
CA LYS A 31 11.54 -12.55 -1.59
C LYS A 31 13.02 -12.97 -1.63
N PRO A 32 13.97 -12.12 -2.10
CA PRO A 32 15.38 -12.49 -2.10
C PRO A 32 15.98 -12.69 -0.72
N PHE A 33 15.60 -11.86 0.26
CA PHE A 33 16.09 -11.97 1.63
C PHE A 33 15.55 -13.21 2.36
N LEU A 34 14.39 -13.72 1.91
CA LEU A 34 13.80 -14.97 2.39
C LEU A 34 14.36 -16.22 1.68
N GLY A 35 15.35 -16.06 0.78
CA GLY A 35 15.91 -17.15 -0.02
C GLY A 35 14.93 -17.72 -1.05
N LYS A 36 13.80 -17.04 -1.32
CA LYS A 36 12.75 -17.49 -2.25
C LYS A 36 12.95 -17.00 -3.69
N ALA A 37 13.94 -16.14 -3.91
CA ALA A 37 14.34 -15.62 -5.23
C ALA A 37 15.84 -15.25 -5.22
N PRO A 38 16.53 -15.23 -6.36
CA PRO A 38 17.89 -14.72 -6.44
C PRO A 38 17.94 -13.21 -6.16
N TYR A 39 18.94 -12.78 -5.37
CA TYR A 39 19.13 -11.37 -5.07
C TYR A 39 19.69 -10.61 -6.28
N ASN A 40 18.92 -9.63 -6.75
CA ASN A 40 19.36 -8.66 -7.73
C ASN A 40 19.17 -7.26 -7.15
N LYS A 41 20.29 -6.60 -6.85
CA LYS A 41 20.31 -5.28 -6.21
C LYS A 41 19.47 -4.25 -6.97
N LYS A 42 19.58 -4.19 -8.30
CA LYS A 42 18.81 -3.24 -9.12
C LYS A 42 17.30 -3.47 -8.97
N VAL A 43 16.86 -4.72 -9.03
CA VAL A 43 15.43 -5.07 -8.91
C VAL A 43 14.90 -4.75 -7.51
N VAL A 44 15.70 -5.00 -6.47
CA VAL A 44 15.33 -4.69 -5.09
C VAL A 44 15.27 -3.17 -4.88
N ASP A 45 16.28 -2.43 -5.33
CA ASP A 45 16.33 -0.96 -5.20
C ASP A 45 15.18 -0.30 -5.98
N ASP A 46 14.88 -0.77 -7.20
CA ASP A 46 13.74 -0.28 -8.00
C ASP A 46 12.39 -0.57 -7.31
N ALA A 47 12.23 -1.76 -6.72
CA ALA A 47 11.02 -2.13 -5.98
C ALA A 47 10.85 -1.32 -4.69
N LEU A 48 11.94 -1.08 -3.95
CA LEU A 48 11.95 -0.23 -2.76
C LEU A 48 11.59 1.22 -3.12
N GLY A 49 12.14 1.76 -4.22
CA GLY A 49 11.78 3.10 -4.69
C GLY A 49 10.31 3.21 -5.13
N ALA A 50 9.73 2.14 -5.66
CA ALA A 50 8.29 2.09 -5.95
C ALA A 50 7.45 2.07 -4.66
N LEU A 51 7.85 1.29 -3.65
CA LEU A 51 7.18 1.26 -2.35
C LEU A 51 7.24 2.62 -1.65
N GLU A 52 8.38 3.30 -1.70
CA GLU A 52 8.56 4.62 -1.08
C GLU A 52 7.56 5.66 -1.64
N LYS A 53 7.26 5.62 -2.94
CA LYS A 53 6.24 6.48 -3.55
C LYS A 53 4.83 6.18 -3.02
N ILE A 54 4.50 4.90 -2.85
CA ILE A 54 3.20 4.48 -2.32
C ILE A 54 3.08 4.92 -0.86
N VAL A 55 4.13 4.69 -0.05
CA VAL A 55 4.18 5.10 1.35
C VAL A 55 4.10 6.61 1.48
N SER A 56 4.79 7.38 0.64
CA SER A 56 4.68 8.84 0.62
C SER A 56 3.25 9.32 0.32
N THR A 57 2.51 8.59 -0.53
CA THR A 57 1.09 8.90 -0.80
C THR A 57 0.19 8.62 0.40
N LEU A 58 0.49 7.56 1.17
CA LEU A 58 -0.20 7.25 2.42
C LEU A 58 0.13 8.29 3.50
N ASP A 59 1.40 8.68 3.61
CA ASP A 59 1.89 9.65 4.59
C ASP A 59 1.25 11.03 4.38
N ALA A 60 1.25 11.54 3.14
CA ALA A 60 0.58 12.79 2.80
C ALA A 60 -0.94 12.77 3.09
N ARG A 61 -1.57 11.59 3.04
CA ARG A 61 -2.97 11.42 3.44
C ARG A 61 -3.09 11.42 4.97
N LEU A 62 -2.25 10.67 5.68
CA LEU A 62 -2.35 10.51 7.13
C LEU A 62 -1.85 11.73 7.91
N GLU A 63 -1.11 12.64 7.26
CA GLU A 63 -0.70 13.92 7.83
C GLU A 63 -1.90 14.79 8.24
N HIS A 64 -3.01 14.70 7.51
CA HIS A 64 -4.20 15.52 7.73
C HIS A 64 -5.45 14.73 8.14
N TYR A 65 -5.40 13.39 8.08
CA TYR A 65 -6.56 12.54 8.32
C TYR A 65 -6.20 11.34 9.21
N THR A 66 -7.10 10.97 10.12
CA THR A 66 -6.89 9.83 11.02
C THR A 66 -6.93 8.48 10.29
N PHE A 67 -7.72 8.39 9.22
CA PHE A 67 -7.93 7.17 8.43
C PHE A 67 -7.80 7.45 6.93
N LEU A 68 -7.54 6.41 6.15
CA LEU A 68 -7.39 6.48 4.70
C LEU A 68 -8.68 6.91 3.99
N VAL A 69 -9.85 6.60 4.56
CA VAL A 69 -11.15 7.02 4.01
C VAL A 69 -12.08 7.51 5.12
N GLY A 70 -12.54 8.76 4.99
CA GLY A 70 -13.39 9.40 5.99
C GLY A 70 -12.74 9.46 7.39
N GLU A 71 -13.58 9.44 8.43
CA GLU A 71 -13.17 9.54 9.84
C GLU A 71 -13.47 8.24 10.63
N ARG A 72 -13.42 7.08 9.96
CA ARG A 72 -13.64 5.78 10.60
C ARG A 72 -12.73 4.72 10.00
N LEU A 73 -12.35 3.73 10.81
CA LEU A 73 -11.59 2.57 10.36
C LEU A 73 -12.31 1.84 9.23
N THR A 74 -11.58 1.56 8.15
CA THR A 74 -12.05 0.80 7.00
C THR A 74 -11.12 -0.38 6.69
N ILE A 75 -11.53 -1.23 5.74
CA ILE A 75 -10.70 -2.33 5.24
C ILE A 75 -9.39 -1.83 4.59
N ALA A 76 -9.38 -0.61 4.06
CA ALA A 76 -8.16 -0.03 3.50
C ALA A 76 -7.10 0.16 4.59
N ASP A 77 -7.50 0.69 5.75
CA ASP A 77 -6.60 0.90 6.89
C ASP A 77 -6.06 -0.43 7.42
N ILE A 78 -6.93 -1.43 7.58
CA ILE A 78 -6.54 -2.77 8.04
C ILE A 78 -5.57 -3.42 7.06
N PHE A 79 -5.79 -3.24 5.75
CA PHE A 79 -4.94 -3.83 4.72
C PHE A 79 -3.51 -3.26 4.74
N PHE A 80 -3.34 -1.95 4.88
CA PHE A 80 -2.01 -1.33 4.92
C PHE A 80 -1.31 -1.47 6.27
N ALA A 81 -2.04 -1.80 7.33
CA ALA A 81 -1.48 -2.04 8.66
C ALA A 81 -1.00 -3.50 8.89
N ALA A 82 -1.44 -4.45 8.06
CA ALA A 82 -1.13 -5.88 8.16
C ALA A 82 0.14 -6.26 7.38
#